data_AF-A0A6I8NU73-F1
#
_entry.id   AF-A0A6I8NU73-F1
#
_cell.length_a   1.000
_cell.length_b   1.000
_cell.length_c   1.000
_cell.angle_alpha   90.00
_cell.angle_beta   90.00
_cell.angle_gamma   90.00
#
_symmetry.space_group_name_H-M   'P 1'
#
loop_
_entity.id
_entity.type
_entity.pdbx_description
1 polymer ?
#
loop_
_entity_poly.entity_id
_entity_poly.type
_entity_poly.pdbx_seq_one_letter_code
_entity_poly.pdbx_strand_id
1 'polypeptide(L)'
;MSRMSGAPSSGSSASSGSKTRTRYRTKAVSSEVDETLFGGAEPIPRSRARSPIVLLKDQRTTRKTTSALGWGHKQDKIRLITRDLIRDLVVPVEDPSGESLIISPEDFQRIQSSARVLTKEEKEAGFQAYKAEKDKILVGMAQRKQAMKQNDVRRRKNERLSDLEEAARKQAHNLLERARKLHLDQEDELKEMNKIILNAKCHAIRDAQILEKQQIGKEMDAEEKRLDQMMEVERQKAMQRQDDLDRRKKEEQIRGQRLIVEQIEKNSEERSLQNEQREQETQRVLRYLDQLQEEDMRDLERRRVEQVRIQTEIMHCNEANRQRQEEIREQERLADQRALEYTQKKMAREIEFEAEQARIRKEKEMETARLLALQEKAQDTQAEQDAVRARHIQEMAERAWRQKEVEEAKRKVEANAQLQRSRLEQVAHKEHALAVQVQRDRDEFERVLGAQRLQIEKERKEAEQRAALRRAHAEELRHQVREHQQQQVQERTATFEEGRRLQEEAAQRRERMNALKRKKLEELR
;
A
#
# COMPACT_ATOMS: atom_id res chain seq x y z
N MET A 1 -10.44 -24.91 40.08
CA MET A 1 -10.93 -24.98 38.68
C MET A 1 -9.91 -24.23 37.83
N SER A 2 -8.80 -24.85 37.41
CA SER A 2 -8.60 -25.76 36.27
C SER A 2 -8.95 -25.15 34.90
N ARG A 3 -7.89 -25.05 34.07
CA ARG A 3 -7.83 -24.99 32.58
C ARG A 3 -8.09 -23.63 31.91
N MET A 4 -7.46 -23.27 30.78
CA MET A 4 -6.32 -23.73 29.98
C MET A 4 -6.12 -22.71 28.84
N SER A 5 -4.87 -22.53 28.39
CA SER A 5 -4.39 -22.30 27.01
C SER A 5 -4.99 -21.22 26.08
N GLY A 6 -4.09 -20.42 25.48
CA GLY A 6 -4.31 -19.81 24.16
C GLY A 6 -3.34 -18.67 23.78
N ALA A 7 -2.11 -19.01 23.36
CA ALA A 7 -1.31 -18.22 22.41
C ALA A 7 -1.58 -18.78 20.98
N PRO A 8 -1.16 -18.20 19.82
CA PRO A 8 -0.11 -17.20 19.53
C PRO A 8 -0.63 -16.02 18.64
N SER A 9 0.11 -14.97 18.23
CA SER A 9 1.26 -14.87 17.31
C SER A 9 1.66 -13.38 17.17
N SER A 10 2.89 -12.96 17.53
CA SER A 10 4.06 -12.68 16.68
C SER A 10 3.92 -11.64 15.55
N GLY A 11 4.77 -10.61 15.56
CA GLY A 11 4.95 -9.70 14.42
C GLY A 11 5.91 -8.53 14.64
N SER A 12 7.15 -8.81 15.07
CA SER A 12 8.24 -7.84 15.15
C SER A 12 8.68 -7.38 13.75
N SER A 13 8.70 -6.07 13.52
CA SER A 13 9.25 -5.45 12.31
C SER A 13 10.78 -5.43 12.36
N ALA A 14 11.41 -6.45 11.76
CA ALA A 14 12.84 -6.47 11.47
C ALA A 14 13.11 -5.86 10.09
N SER A 15 13.97 -4.84 10.04
CA SER A 15 14.54 -4.26 8.83
C SER A 15 15.72 -5.11 8.36
N SER A 16 15.52 -5.90 7.29
CA SER A 16 16.61 -6.58 6.60
C SER A 16 17.01 -5.81 5.34
N GLY A 17 18.24 -5.30 5.32
CA GLY A 17 18.89 -4.88 4.09
C GLY A 17 19.17 -6.08 3.18
N SER A 18 18.92 -5.93 1.88
CA SER A 18 19.35 -6.90 0.88
C SER A 18 19.93 -6.22 -0.36
N LYS A 19 21.26 -6.34 -0.44
CA LYS A 19 22.14 -6.51 -1.59
C LYS A 19 21.52 -6.48 -2.99
N THR A 20 22.20 -5.70 -3.82
CA THR A 20 22.28 -5.72 -5.29
C THR A 20 22.31 -7.14 -5.87
N ARG A 21 21.44 -7.41 -6.84
CA ARG A 21 21.60 -8.51 -7.79
C ARG A 21 21.01 -8.14 -9.15
N THR A 22 21.92 -7.92 -10.10
CA THR A 22 21.68 -7.84 -11.53
C THR A 22 20.92 -9.08 -12.00
N ARG A 23 19.74 -8.90 -12.59
CA ARG A 23 19.03 -9.93 -13.34
C ARG A 23 19.07 -9.59 -14.82
N TYR A 24 19.65 -10.49 -15.59
CA TYR A 24 19.58 -10.51 -17.05
C TYR A 24 18.12 -10.71 -17.49
N ARG A 25 17.69 -9.88 -18.44
CA ARG A 25 16.41 -9.97 -19.13
C ARG A 25 16.57 -10.92 -20.31
N THR A 26 15.93 -12.08 -20.24
CA THR A 26 15.81 -13.01 -21.37
C THR A 26 14.87 -12.40 -22.42
N LYS A 27 15.35 -12.22 -23.66
CA LYS A 27 14.54 -11.87 -24.84
C LYS A 27 14.53 -13.09 -25.78
N ALA A 28 13.32 -13.48 -26.20
CA ALA A 28 12.93 -14.25 -27.39
C ALA A 28 13.70 -15.54 -27.77
N VAL A 29 12.94 -16.62 -28.02
CA VAL A 29 13.43 -17.97 -28.43
C VAL A 29 13.48 -18.16 -29.96
N SER A 30 13.30 -17.11 -30.76
CA SER A 30 13.42 -17.22 -32.22
C SER A 30 13.91 -15.91 -32.81
N SER A 31 15.23 -15.80 -33.00
CA SER A 31 15.82 -14.85 -33.93
C SER A 31 16.32 -15.64 -35.15
N GLU A 32 15.59 -15.56 -36.26
CA GLU A 32 16.19 -15.81 -37.56
C GLU A 32 17.08 -14.60 -37.87
N VAL A 33 18.37 -14.78 -37.65
CA VAL A 33 19.40 -13.84 -38.10
C VAL A 33 19.90 -14.38 -39.43
N ASP A 34 19.69 -13.59 -40.48
CA ASP A 34 20.20 -13.83 -41.82
C ASP A 34 21.72 -13.62 -41.83
N GLU A 35 22.48 -14.72 -41.85
CA GLU A 35 23.95 -14.72 -41.75
C GLU A 35 24.69 -14.43 -43.07
N THR A 36 24.01 -13.90 -44.09
CA THR A 36 24.67 -13.59 -45.37
C THR A 36 25.44 -12.26 -45.39
N LEU A 37 25.53 -11.53 -44.27
CA LEU A 37 26.10 -10.17 -44.26
C LEU A 37 27.58 -10.05 -43.85
N PHE A 38 28.26 -11.15 -43.46
CA PHE A 38 29.70 -11.13 -43.21
C PHE A 38 30.38 -12.31 -43.92
N GLY A 39 31.01 -12.02 -45.06
CA GLY A 39 31.72 -12.99 -45.88
C GLY A 39 32.80 -13.76 -45.09
N GLY A 40 32.61 -15.07 -44.99
CA GLY A 40 33.58 -16.02 -44.46
C GLY A 40 34.43 -16.64 -45.58
N ALA A 41 35.76 -16.58 -45.41
CA ALA A 41 36.75 -17.16 -46.30
C ALA A 41 36.77 -18.69 -46.23
N GLU A 42 36.95 -19.35 -47.38
CA GLU A 42 37.09 -20.81 -47.48
C GLU A 42 38.38 -21.34 -46.83
N PRO A 43 38.32 -22.52 -46.18
CA PRO A 43 39.48 -23.32 -45.87
C PRO A 43 39.60 -24.56 -46.78
N ILE A 44 40.83 -24.79 -47.26
CA ILE A 44 41.28 -25.98 -47.99
C ILE A 44 41.25 -27.22 -47.06
N PRO A 45 40.78 -28.40 -47.50
CA PRO A 45 40.87 -29.63 -46.71
C PRO A 45 42.11 -30.48 -47.06
N ARG A 46 42.70 -31.11 -46.04
CA ARG A 46 43.63 -32.25 -46.16
C ARG A 46 42.96 -33.54 -45.68
N SER A 47 42.96 -34.56 -46.56
CA SER A 47 42.94 -36.05 -46.41
C SER A 47 42.34 -36.68 -45.12
N ARG A 48 41.59 -37.80 -45.13
CA ARG A 48 41.94 -39.13 -45.69
C ARG A 48 40.83 -40.15 -45.30
N ALA A 49 40.37 -41.05 -46.19
CA ALA A 49 40.07 -42.48 -45.89
C ALA A 49 39.56 -43.30 -47.11
N ARG A 50 40.22 -44.46 -47.31
CA ARG A 50 39.78 -45.78 -47.82
C ARG A 50 39.26 -45.97 -49.28
N SER A 51 40.18 -46.45 -50.14
CA SER A 51 40.17 -47.69 -50.99
C SER A 51 38.84 -48.29 -51.52
N PRO A 52 38.78 -48.86 -52.77
CA PRO A 52 39.62 -50.00 -53.16
C PRO A 52 40.17 -50.10 -54.62
N ILE A 53 41.29 -50.83 -54.66
CA ILE A 53 41.93 -51.70 -55.67
C ILE A 53 41.16 -52.04 -56.96
N VAL A 54 41.81 -51.85 -58.13
CA VAL A 54 41.90 -52.83 -59.26
C VAL A 54 43.24 -52.66 -60.02
N LEU A 55 43.86 -53.78 -60.36
CA LEU A 55 45.14 -53.99 -61.07
C LEU A 55 45.00 -53.95 -62.61
N LEU A 56 46.04 -53.48 -63.33
CA LEU A 56 46.69 -54.08 -64.52
C LEU A 56 47.77 -53.08 -65.05
N LYS A 57 49.08 -53.31 -64.96
CA LYS A 57 50.00 -54.23 -65.69
C LYS A 57 50.69 -53.57 -66.91
N ASP A 58 52.00 -53.38 -66.73
CA ASP A 58 53.14 -53.32 -67.67
C ASP A 58 53.10 -52.45 -68.94
N GLN A 59 54.12 -51.59 -69.11
CA GLN A 59 55.31 -51.98 -69.89
C GLN A 59 56.51 -51.01 -69.71
N ARG A 60 57.67 -51.65 -69.68
CA ARG A 60 59.05 -51.16 -69.54
C ARG A 60 59.45 -50.36 -70.81
N THR A 61 60.49 -49.54 -70.90
CA THR A 61 61.90 -49.75 -70.55
C THR A 61 62.66 -48.43 -70.72
N THR A 62 63.55 -48.12 -69.78
CA THR A 62 64.76 -47.32 -70.05
C THR A 62 65.88 -48.27 -70.47
N ARG A 63 66.73 -47.86 -71.44
CA ARG A 63 68.20 -47.91 -71.35
C ARG A 63 68.88 -47.38 -72.62
N LYS A 64 70.01 -46.72 -72.36
CA LYS A 64 71.05 -46.22 -73.25
C LYS A 64 71.68 -47.33 -74.10
N THR A 65 72.09 -47.03 -75.34
CA THR A 65 73.34 -47.52 -75.97
C THR A 65 73.73 -46.67 -77.18
N THR A 66 75.04 -46.60 -77.42
CA THR A 66 75.83 -45.83 -78.38
C THR A 66 76.01 -46.51 -79.75
N SER A 67 76.23 -45.69 -80.79
CA SER A 67 77.05 -45.87 -82.02
C SER A 67 77.31 -47.27 -82.63
N ALA A 68 77.00 -47.44 -83.93
CA ALA A 68 77.96 -47.63 -85.04
C ALA A 68 77.27 -48.26 -86.28
N LEU A 69 77.57 -47.70 -87.46
CA LEU A 69 77.18 -48.18 -88.80
C LEU A 69 78.20 -49.20 -89.32
N GLY A 70 77.74 -50.22 -90.04
CA GLY A 70 78.59 -51.08 -90.86
C GLY A 70 77.77 -52.01 -91.75
N TRP A 71 77.83 -51.83 -93.07
CA TRP A 71 77.46 -52.83 -94.07
C TRP A 71 78.71 -53.23 -94.84
N GLY A 72 78.98 -54.53 -94.89
CA GLY A 72 80.05 -55.13 -95.66
C GLY A 72 79.48 -56.26 -96.53
N HIS A 73 79.81 -56.24 -97.81
CA HIS A 73 79.60 -57.39 -98.69
C HIS A 73 80.83 -58.31 -98.54
N LYS A 74 80.60 -59.60 -98.26
CA LYS A 74 81.63 -60.62 -97.99
C LYS A 74 81.65 -61.60 -99.16
N GLN A 75 82.85 -61.96 -99.60
CA GLN A 75 83.12 -63.01 -100.58
C GLN A 75 82.81 -64.40 -100.00
N ASP A 76 82.36 -65.30 -100.87
CA ASP A 76 81.99 -66.68 -100.52
C ASP A 76 83.21 -67.52 -100.09
N LYS A 77 83.08 -68.25 -98.98
CA LYS A 77 84.11 -69.11 -98.39
C LYS A 77 83.58 -70.53 -98.26
N ILE A 78 84.36 -71.53 -98.65
CA ILE A 78 84.04 -72.96 -98.46
C ILE A 78 84.78 -73.46 -97.21
N ARG A 79 84.04 -74.09 -96.28
CA ARG A 79 84.58 -74.70 -95.06
C ARG A 79 85.12 -76.09 -95.32
N LEU A 80 86.41 -76.30 -95.10
CA LEU A 80 87.04 -77.62 -95.16
C LEU A 80 87.23 -78.15 -93.74
N ILE A 81 86.59 -79.28 -93.42
CA ILE A 81 86.68 -79.97 -92.14
C ILE A 81 87.65 -81.14 -92.31
N THR A 82 88.81 -81.07 -91.66
CA THR A 82 89.69 -82.24 -91.46
C THR A 82 89.76 -82.57 -89.97
N ARG A 83 90.18 -83.78 -89.59
CA ARG A 83 89.91 -84.40 -88.27
C ARG A 83 90.35 -83.59 -87.05
N ASP A 84 91.25 -82.59 -87.16
CA ASP A 84 91.66 -81.75 -86.02
C ASP A 84 91.56 -80.22 -86.21
N LEU A 85 91.14 -79.67 -87.36
CA LEU A 85 90.91 -78.23 -87.53
C LEU A 85 89.87 -77.90 -88.65
N ILE A 86 89.00 -76.92 -88.41
CA ILE A 86 88.13 -76.28 -89.41
C ILE A 86 88.87 -75.09 -90.04
N ARG A 87 89.07 -75.11 -91.37
CA ARG A 87 89.70 -74.01 -92.12
C ARG A 87 88.69 -73.43 -93.12
N ASP A 88 88.55 -72.10 -93.14
CA ASP A 88 87.78 -71.38 -94.16
C ASP A 88 88.70 -71.08 -95.36
N LEU A 89 88.51 -71.78 -96.48
CA LEU A 89 89.26 -71.55 -97.72
C LEU A 89 88.46 -70.60 -98.63
N VAL A 90 89.13 -69.55 -99.10
CA VAL A 90 88.61 -68.60 -100.10
C VAL A 90 88.90 -69.19 -101.48
N VAL A 91 87.87 -69.41 -102.30
CA VAL A 91 88.01 -69.95 -103.66
C VAL A 91 88.40 -68.80 -104.60
N PRO A 92 89.56 -68.86 -105.28
CA PRO A 92 89.89 -67.92 -106.35
C PRO A 92 88.97 -68.18 -107.55
N VAL A 93 88.35 -67.13 -108.07
CA VAL A 93 87.81 -67.14 -109.44
C VAL A 93 88.96 -66.72 -110.35
N GLU A 94 89.79 -67.69 -110.75
CA GLU A 94 90.52 -67.62 -112.01
C GLU A 94 89.58 -68.19 -113.08
N ASP A 95 89.42 -67.53 -114.23
CA ASP A 95 90.18 -67.84 -115.45
C ASP A 95 89.57 -67.04 -116.63
N PRO A 96 90.10 -67.04 -117.87
CA PRO A 96 91.48 -67.26 -118.35
C PRO A 96 91.82 -66.39 -119.60
N SER A 97 92.80 -65.47 -119.52
CA SER A 97 93.61 -64.95 -120.66
C SER A 97 94.20 -63.62 -120.21
N GLY A 98 95.47 -63.61 -119.83
CA GLY A 98 96.18 -62.47 -119.27
C GLY A 98 96.41 -61.27 -120.21
N GLU A 99 95.47 -60.93 -121.10
CA GLU A 99 95.57 -59.81 -122.04
C GLU A 99 94.25 -59.05 -122.29
N SER A 100 93.22 -59.15 -121.42
CA SER A 100 92.01 -58.33 -121.55
C SER A 100 91.48 -57.80 -120.21
N LEU A 101 91.64 -56.49 -119.99
CA LEU A 101 91.19 -55.76 -118.79
C LEU A 101 89.67 -55.49 -118.87
N ILE A 102 88.84 -56.32 -118.23
CA ILE A 102 87.39 -56.10 -118.11
C ILE A 102 87.16 -55.04 -117.03
N ILE A 103 86.86 -53.80 -117.43
CA ILE A 103 86.49 -52.72 -116.50
C ILE A 103 84.96 -52.71 -116.33
N SER A 104 84.45 -52.66 -115.09
CA SER A 104 83.01 -52.50 -114.80
C SER A 104 82.50 -51.14 -115.32
N PRO A 105 81.24 -50.98 -115.76
CA PRO A 105 80.77 -49.69 -116.27
C PRO A 105 80.90 -48.56 -115.24
N GLU A 106 80.75 -48.85 -113.94
CA GLU A 106 80.98 -47.89 -112.86
C GLU A 106 82.47 -47.53 -112.73
N ASP A 107 83.37 -48.49 -112.84
CA ASP A 107 84.81 -48.23 -112.81
C ASP A 107 85.32 -47.61 -114.10
N PHE A 108 84.70 -47.88 -115.24
CA PHE A 108 84.98 -47.23 -116.52
C PHE A 108 84.53 -45.77 -116.46
N GLN A 109 83.33 -45.49 -115.94
CA GLN A 109 82.88 -44.12 -115.70
C GLN A 109 83.68 -43.43 -114.60
N ARG A 110 84.15 -44.14 -113.58
CA ARG A 110 85.03 -43.62 -112.52
C ARG A 110 86.42 -43.31 -113.05
N ILE A 111 86.99 -44.16 -113.90
CA ILE A 111 88.27 -43.91 -114.60
C ILE A 111 88.10 -42.79 -115.62
N GLN A 112 86.98 -42.74 -116.35
CA GLN A 112 86.67 -41.67 -117.30
C GLN A 112 86.41 -40.32 -116.60
N SER A 113 85.77 -40.31 -115.43
CA SER A 113 85.54 -39.10 -114.61
C SER A 113 86.75 -38.67 -113.78
N SER A 114 87.66 -39.59 -113.44
CA SER A 114 88.94 -39.28 -112.77
C SER A 114 90.07 -38.93 -113.75
N ALA A 115 90.05 -39.46 -114.98
CA ALA A 115 90.93 -39.07 -116.08
C ALA A 115 90.48 -37.76 -116.75
N ARG A 116 89.18 -37.40 -116.65
CA ARG A 116 88.71 -36.06 -116.96
C ARG A 116 89.34 -35.09 -115.96
N VAL A 117 90.36 -34.35 -116.42
CA VAL A 117 90.96 -33.25 -115.67
C VAL A 117 89.89 -32.17 -115.50
N LEU A 118 89.17 -32.24 -114.37
CA LEU A 118 88.21 -31.23 -113.97
C LEU A 118 88.95 -29.88 -113.96
N THR A 119 88.42 -28.92 -114.71
CA THR A 119 88.90 -27.54 -114.67
C THR A 119 88.76 -27.00 -113.24
N LYS A 120 89.53 -25.98 -112.86
CA LYS A 120 89.44 -25.38 -111.51
C LYS A 120 87.99 -25.02 -111.14
N GLU A 121 87.23 -24.56 -112.14
CA GLU A 121 85.83 -24.19 -112.03
C GLU A 121 84.91 -25.38 -111.69
N GLU A 122 85.10 -26.55 -112.29
CA GLU A 122 84.28 -27.74 -112.00
C GLU A 122 84.57 -28.33 -110.60
N LYS A 123 85.83 -28.25 -110.12
CA LYS A 123 86.19 -28.64 -108.75
C LYS A 123 85.60 -27.68 -107.72
N GLU A 124 85.64 -26.39 -108.01
CA GLU A 124 85.02 -25.36 -107.17
C GLU A 124 83.50 -25.52 -107.14
N ALA A 125 82.85 -25.83 -108.28
CA ALA A 125 81.42 -26.09 -108.34
C ALA A 125 81.00 -27.31 -107.51
N GLY A 126 81.75 -28.41 -107.54
CA GLY A 126 81.49 -29.59 -106.69
C GLY A 126 81.68 -29.30 -105.20
N PHE A 127 82.73 -28.55 -104.84
CA PHE A 127 82.96 -28.10 -103.46
C PHE A 127 81.85 -27.15 -102.98
N GLN A 128 81.41 -26.23 -103.84
CA GLN A 128 80.29 -25.33 -103.57
C GLN A 128 78.98 -26.08 -103.40
N ALA A 129 78.70 -27.12 -104.21
CA ALA A 129 77.50 -27.95 -104.08
C ALA A 129 77.49 -28.74 -102.76
N TYR A 130 78.61 -29.35 -102.38
CA TYR A 130 78.74 -30.05 -101.10
C TYR A 130 78.64 -29.10 -99.90
N LYS A 131 79.25 -27.91 -100.00
CA LYS A 131 79.13 -26.86 -98.99
C LYS A 131 77.69 -26.39 -98.88
N ALA A 132 76.98 -26.18 -100.00
CA ALA A 132 75.58 -25.80 -100.02
C ALA A 132 74.66 -26.86 -99.40
N GLU A 133 74.92 -28.17 -99.59
CA GLU A 133 74.16 -29.21 -98.89
C GLU A 133 74.40 -29.21 -97.37
N LYS A 134 75.66 -29.07 -96.92
CA LYS A 134 75.96 -28.94 -95.49
C LYS A 134 75.33 -27.69 -94.88
N ASP A 135 75.37 -26.58 -95.61
CA ASP A 135 74.75 -25.32 -95.19
C ASP A 135 73.22 -25.46 -95.13
N LYS A 136 72.57 -26.16 -96.07
CA LYS A 136 71.12 -26.47 -95.99
C LYS A 136 70.76 -27.27 -94.75
N ILE A 137 71.57 -28.27 -94.38
CA ILE A 137 71.35 -29.07 -93.16
C ILE A 137 71.53 -28.21 -91.90
N LEU A 138 72.58 -27.39 -91.85
CA LEU A 138 72.84 -26.48 -90.73
C LEU A 138 71.73 -25.42 -90.57
N VAL A 139 71.26 -24.83 -91.68
CA VAL A 139 70.13 -23.89 -91.70
C VAL A 139 68.85 -24.57 -91.21
N GLY A 140 68.57 -25.80 -91.64
CA GLY A 140 67.43 -26.57 -91.14
C GLY A 140 67.47 -26.84 -89.63
N MET A 141 68.65 -27.14 -89.07
CA MET A 141 68.82 -27.28 -87.61
C MET A 141 68.68 -25.94 -86.87
N ALA A 142 69.21 -24.85 -87.43
CA ALA A 142 69.08 -23.51 -86.86
C ALA A 142 67.61 -23.05 -86.82
N GLN A 143 66.85 -23.29 -87.88
CA GLN A 143 65.42 -22.98 -87.95
C GLN A 143 64.62 -23.78 -86.92
N ARG A 144 64.89 -25.08 -86.73
CA ARG A 144 64.25 -25.89 -85.67
C ARG A 144 64.60 -25.38 -84.27
N LYS A 145 65.86 -25.01 -84.03
CA LYS A 145 66.30 -24.41 -82.76
C LYS A 145 65.61 -23.07 -82.50
N GLN A 146 65.42 -22.25 -83.54
CA GLN A 146 64.71 -20.97 -83.45
C GLN A 146 63.22 -21.17 -83.20
N ALA A 147 62.57 -22.12 -83.89
CA ALA A 147 61.18 -22.48 -83.67
C ALA A 147 60.95 -23.01 -82.24
N MET A 148 61.83 -23.87 -81.73
CA MET A 148 61.77 -24.34 -80.33
C MET A 148 61.94 -23.20 -79.34
N LYS A 149 62.88 -22.28 -79.56
CA LYS A 149 63.02 -21.07 -78.72
C LYS A 149 61.76 -20.19 -78.76
N GLN A 150 61.15 -20.00 -79.93
CA GLN A 150 59.90 -19.24 -80.05
C GLN A 150 58.74 -19.93 -79.33
N ASN A 151 58.65 -21.26 -79.42
CA ASN A 151 57.66 -22.05 -78.70
C ASN A 151 57.87 -22.01 -77.18
N ASP A 152 59.13 -22.03 -76.70
CA ASP A 152 59.43 -21.85 -75.27
C ASP A 152 59.08 -20.44 -74.78
N VAL A 153 59.33 -19.39 -75.58
CA VAL A 153 58.91 -18.02 -75.25
C VAL A 153 57.40 -17.90 -75.21
N ARG A 154 56.68 -18.54 -76.15
CA ARG A 154 55.21 -18.60 -76.16
C ARG A 154 54.67 -19.38 -74.95
N ARG A 155 55.32 -20.49 -74.58
CA ARG A 155 54.96 -21.29 -73.41
C ARG A 155 55.13 -20.50 -72.11
N ARG A 156 56.23 -19.77 -71.96
CA ARG A 156 56.47 -18.88 -70.80
C ARG A 156 55.50 -17.71 -70.71
N LYS A 157 55.06 -17.15 -71.85
CA LYS A 157 54.06 -16.07 -71.89
C LYS A 157 52.64 -16.55 -71.61
N ASN A 158 52.33 -17.79 -71.97
CA ASN A 158 51.01 -18.40 -71.79
C ASN A 158 50.94 -19.33 -70.57
N GLU A 159 51.95 -19.31 -69.71
CA GLU A 159 51.94 -20.03 -68.44
C GLU A 159 50.85 -19.40 -67.55
N ARG A 160 49.92 -20.23 -67.06
CA ARG A 160 48.87 -19.74 -66.15
C ARG A 160 49.56 -19.24 -64.88
N LEU A 161 49.13 -18.07 -64.40
CA LEU A 161 49.60 -17.55 -63.12
C LEU A 161 49.35 -18.61 -62.05
N SER A 162 50.29 -18.74 -61.11
CA SER A 162 50.12 -19.63 -59.97
C SER A 162 48.90 -19.19 -59.15
N ASP A 163 48.18 -20.11 -58.50
CA ASP A 163 47.02 -19.78 -57.66
C ASP A 163 47.36 -18.71 -56.59
N LEU A 164 48.62 -18.69 -56.14
CA LEU A 164 49.17 -17.67 -55.25
C LEU A 164 49.30 -16.29 -55.91
N GLU A 165 49.68 -16.24 -57.18
CA GLU A 165 49.80 -15.01 -57.96
C GLU A 165 48.42 -14.47 -58.35
N GLU A 166 47.44 -15.34 -58.63
CA GLU A 166 46.06 -14.93 -58.85
C GLU A 166 45.42 -14.38 -57.57
N ALA A 167 45.67 -15.01 -56.41
CA ALA A 167 45.24 -14.50 -55.12
C ALA A 167 45.89 -13.14 -54.81
N ALA A 168 47.20 -12.99 -55.04
CA ALA A 168 47.90 -11.72 -54.88
C ALA A 168 47.34 -10.64 -55.81
N ARG A 169 47.01 -10.98 -57.07
CA ARG A 169 46.39 -10.05 -58.01
C ARG A 169 44.99 -9.63 -57.58
N LYS A 170 44.16 -10.53 -57.06
CA LYS A 170 42.83 -10.22 -56.51
C LYS A 170 42.94 -9.32 -55.28
N GLN A 171 43.88 -9.61 -54.38
CA GLN A 171 44.14 -8.75 -53.22
C GLN A 171 44.62 -7.35 -53.64
N ALA A 172 45.57 -7.28 -54.57
CA ALA A 172 46.03 -6.00 -55.14
C ALA A 172 44.88 -5.24 -55.80
N HIS A 173 44.02 -5.92 -56.55
CA HIS A 173 42.85 -5.31 -57.16
C HIS A 173 41.85 -4.80 -56.11
N ASN A 174 41.54 -5.59 -55.08
CA ASN A 174 40.67 -5.17 -53.99
C ASN A 174 41.25 -3.98 -53.21
N LEU A 175 42.57 -3.93 -53.04
CA LEU A 175 43.25 -2.78 -52.43
C LEU A 175 43.16 -1.54 -53.31
N LEU A 176 43.37 -1.68 -54.62
CA LEU A 176 43.21 -0.57 -55.58
C LEU A 176 41.76 -0.08 -55.65
N GLU A 177 40.79 -0.99 -55.67
CA GLU A 177 39.36 -0.67 -55.64
C GLU A 177 38.98 0.02 -54.33
N ARG A 178 39.49 -0.44 -53.19
CA ARG A 178 39.29 0.22 -51.89
C ARG A 178 39.91 1.61 -51.88
N ALA A 179 41.11 1.77 -52.41
CA ALA A 179 41.76 3.07 -52.53
C ALA A 179 40.95 4.01 -53.42
N ARG A 180 40.47 3.52 -54.58
CA ARG A 180 39.58 4.27 -55.48
C ARG A 180 38.31 4.71 -54.79
N LYS A 181 37.63 3.81 -54.05
CA LYS A 181 36.43 4.16 -53.27
C LYS A 181 36.71 5.23 -52.23
N LEU A 182 37.80 5.11 -51.46
CA LEU A 182 38.18 6.13 -50.49
C LEU A 182 38.50 7.48 -51.15
N HIS A 183 39.09 7.48 -52.35
CA HIS A 183 39.31 8.70 -53.11
C HIS A 183 38.00 9.35 -53.57
N LEU A 184 37.06 8.55 -54.09
CA LEU A 184 35.72 9.01 -54.46
C LEU A 184 34.98 9.55 -53.23
N ASP A 185 34.99 8.84 -52.10
CA ASP A 185 34.34 9.29 -50.86
C ASP A 185 34.92 10.63 -50.32
N GLN A 186 36.12 11.01 -50.75
CA GLN A 186 36.71 12.31 -50.41
C GLN A 186 36.25 13.45 -51.32
N GLU A 187 35.62 13.16 -52.47
CA GLU A 187 35.03 14.17 -53.34
C GLU A 187 33.90 14.91 -52.61
N ASP A 188 33.86 16.23 -52.76
CA ASP A 188 32.96 17.09 -51.98
C ASP A 188 31.47 16.83 -52.30
N GLU A 189 31.16 16.44 -53.53
CA GLU A 189 29.81 16.05 -53.96
C GLU A 189 29.31 14.79 -53.21
N LEU A 190 30.19 13.79 -53.06
CA LEU A 190 29.87 12.57 -52.32
C LEU A 190 29.78 12.83 -50.81
N LYS A 191 30.56 13.76 -50.26
CA LYS A 191 30.40 14.21 -48.87
C LYS A 191 29.07 14.90 -48.63
N GLU A 192 28.63 15.80 -49.52
CA GLU A 192 27.34 16.47 -49.38
C GLU A 192 26.18 15.47 -49.55
N MET A 193 26.30 14.53 -50.49
CA MET A 193 25.33 13.44 -50.63
C MET A 193 25.27 12.57 -49.37
N ASN A 194 26.42 12.20 -48.80
CA ASN A 194 26.49 11.45 -47.55
C ASN A 194 25.85 12.20 -46.37
N LYS A 195 26.00 13.52 -46.32
CA LYS A 195 25.33 14.39 -45.33
C LYS A 195 23.82 14.41 -45.53
N ILE A 196 23.31 14.48 -46.76
CA ILE A 196 21.87 14.38 -47.06
C ILE A 196 21.33 13.01 -46.65
N ILE A 197 22.04 11.92 -46.99
CA ILE A 197 21.68 10.55 -46.60
C ILE A 197 21.64 10.42 -45.07
N LEU A 198 22.64 10.97 -44.38
CA LEU A 198 22.68 10.95 -42.92
C LEU A 198 21.50 11.72 -42.32
N ASN A 199 21.21 12.91 -42.84
CA ASN A 199 20.05 13.70 -42.41
C ASN A 199 18.74 12.94 -42.64
N ALA A 200 18.56 12.30 -43.80
CA ALA A 200 17.39 11.47 -44.09
C ALA A 200 17.25 10.30 -43.10
N LYS A 201 18.35 9.63 -42.76
CA LYS A 201 18.36 8.58 -41.71
C LYS A 201 17.97 9.15 -40.35
N CYS A 202 18.50 10.30 -39.97
CA CYS A 202 18.14 10.98 -38.72
C CYS A 202 16.65 11.36 -38.68
N HIS A 203 16.09 11.84 -39.78
CA HIS A 203 14.66 12.15 -39.90
C HIS A 203 13.81 10.89 -39.75
N ALA A 204 14.15 9.81 -40.45
CA ALA A 204 13.42 8.53 -40.32
C ALA A 204 13.42 8.00 -38.88
N ILE A 205 14.56 8.07 -38.19
CA ILE A 205 14.66 7.68 -36.77
C ILE A 205 13.81 8.60 -35.89
N ARG A 206 13.85 9.92 -36.13
CA ARG A 206 13.06 10.89 -35.36
C ARG A 206 11.57 10.64 -35.55
N ASP A 207 11.12 10.39 -36.78
CA ASP A 207 9.71 10.13 -37.06
C ASP A 207 9.24 8.84 -36.39
N ALA A 208 10.05 7.79 -36.42
CA ALA A 208 9.80 6.56 -35.67
C ALA A 208 9.70 6.82 -34.15
N GLN A 209 10.63 7.60 -33.58
CA GLN A 209 10.59 7.97 -32.16
C GLN A 209 9.37 8.81 -31.78
N ILE A 210 8.91 9.70 -32.68
CA ILE A 210 7.69 10.48 -32.46
C ILE A 210 6.48 9.56 -32.42
N LEU A 211 6.38 8.59 -33.34
CA LEU A 211 5.30 7.61 -33.35
C LEU A 211 5.33 6.72 -32.09
N GLU A 212 6.49 6.23 -31.68
CA GLU A 212 6.65 5.50 -30.42
C GLU A 212 6.20 6.33 -29.22
N LYS A 213 6.62 7.59 -29.13
CA LYS A 213 6.20 8.50 -28.05
C LYS A 213 4.69 8.72 -28.04
N GLN A 214 4.06 8.86 -29.20
CA GLN A 214 2.61 8.98 -29.30
C GLN A 214 1.89 7.70 -28.86
N GLN A 215 2.42 6.53 -29.21
CA GLN A 215 1.89 5.24 -28.75
C GLN A 215 1.99 5.10 -27.23
N ILE A 216 3.17 5.41 -26.66
CA ILE A 216 3.38 5.41 -25.21
C ILE A 216 2.40 6.37 -24.53
N GLY A 217 2.19 7.57 -25.08
CA GLY A 217 1.20 8.52 -24.56
C GLY A 217 -0.21 7.93 -24.52
N LYS A 218 -0.66 7.30 -25.61
CA LYS A 218 -1.98 6.65 -25.66
C LYS A 218 -2.11 5.50 -24.67
N GLU A 219 -1.06 4.70 -24.47
CA GLU A 219 -1.05 3.61 -23.49
C GLU A 219 -1.12 4.14 -22.06
N MET A 220 -0.37 5.21 -21.76
CA MET A 220 -0.43 5.89 -20.46
C MET A 220 -1.82 6.47 -20.20
N ASP A 221 -2.40 7.20 -21.17
CA ASP A 221 -3.76 7.75 -21.05
C ASP A 221 -4.82 6.64 -20.83
N ALA A 222 -4.63 5.48 -21.44
CA ALA A 222 -5.53 4.34 -21.26
C ALA A 222 -5.41 3.72 -19.86
N GLU A 223 -4.18 3.60 -19.33
CA GLU A 223 -3.97 3.09 -17.97
C GLU A 223 -4.43 4.11 -16.92
N GLU A 224 -4.23 5.42 -17.13
CA GLU A 224 -4.79 6.47 -16.27
C GLU A 224 -6.31 6.37 -16.21
N LYS A 225 -7.00 6.26 -17.36
CA LYS A 225 -8.45 6.04 -17.40
C LYS A 225 -8.89 4.78 -16.67
N ARG A 226 -8.11 3.70 -16.76
CA ARG A 226 -8.39 2.46 -16.05
C ARG A 226 -8.23 2.64 -14.53
N LEU A 227 -7.21 3.34 -14.08
CA LEU A 227 -6.99 3.66 -12.67
C LEU A 227 -8.11 4.56 -12.13
N ASP A 228 -8.53 5.57 -12.89
CA ASP A 228 -9.65 6.45 -12.53
C ASP A 228 -10.96 5.66 -12.38
N GLN A 229 -11.22 4.72 -13.29
CA GLN A 229 -12.39 3.82 -13.17
C GLN A 229 -12.31 2.94 -11.92
N MET A 230 -11.13 2.39 -11.60
CA MET A 230 -10.96 1.61 -10.37
C MET A 230 -11.17 2.47 -9.11
N MET A 231 -10.64 3.70 -9.10
CA MET A 231 -10.83 4.66 -8.01
C MET A 231 -12.32 5.03 -7.84
N GLU A 232 -13.04 5.25 -8.94
CA GLU A 232 -14.48 5.56 -8.88
C GLU A 232 -15.29 4.37 -8.36
N VAL A 233 -14.95 3.14 -8.76
CA VAL A 233 -15.56 1.92 -8.22
C VAL A 233 -15.29 1.79 -6.72
N GLU A 234 -14.07 2.07 -6.25
CA GLU A 234 -13.77 2.08 -4.81
C GLU A 234 -14.53 3.17 -4.05
N ARG A 235 -14.67 4.36 -4.65
CA ARG A 235 -15.48 5.46 -4.10
C ARG A 235 -16.95 5.03 -3.97
N GLN A 236 -17.51 4.40 -5.01
CA GLN A 236 -18.88 3.89 -4.99
C GLN A 236 -19.07 2.81 -3.93
N LYS A 237 -18.13 1.86 -3.80
CA LYS A 237 -18.14 0.84 -2.73
C LYS A 237 -18.03 1.48 -1.34
N ALA A 238 -17.27 2.56 -1.19
CA ALA A 238 -17.20 3.29 0.08
C ALA A 238 -18.52 3.97 0.43
N MET A 239 -19.18 4.63 -0.54
CA MET A 239 -20.53 5.17 -0.34
C MET A 239 -21.54 4.07 0.01
N GLN A 240 -21.55 2.94 -0.72
CA GLN A 240 -22.43 1.82 -0.41
C GLN A 240 -22.23 1.30 1.02
N ARG A 241 -20.97 1.17 1.47
CA ARG A 241 -20.68 0.79 2.86
C ARG A 241 -21.21 1.80 3.88
N GLN A 242 -21.11 3.10 3.60
CA GLN A 242 -21.68 4.13 4.46
C GLN A 242 -23.21 4.08 4.48
N ASP A 243 -23.84 3.96 3.31
CA ASP A 243 -25.29 3.82 3.17
C ASP A 243 -25.81 2.60 3.93
N ASP A 244 -25.11 1.46 3.87
CA ASP A 244 -25.47 0.25 4.61
C ASP A 244 -25.34 0.44 6.13
N LEU A 245 -24.32 1.16 6.60
CA LEU A 245 -24.18 1.50 8.02
C LEU A 245 -25.33 2.43 8.48
N ASP A 246 -25.68 3.42 7.67
CA ASP A 246 -26.76 4.33 8.01
C ASP A 246 -28.14 3.67 7.94
N ARG A 247 -28.35 2.72 7.02
CA ARG A 247 -29.52 1.84 7.02
C ARG A 247 -29.62 1.04 8.31
N ARG A 248 -28.53 0.41 8.75
CA ARG A 248 -28.51 -0.35 10.03
C ARG A 248 -28.83 0.55 11.23
N LYS A 249 -28.25 1.75 11.31
CA LYS A 249 -28.58 2.71 12.36
C LYS A 249 -30.06 3.11 12.34
N LYS A 250 -30.63 3.36 11.16
CA LYS A 250 -32.06 3.66 11.01
C LYS A 250 -32.93 2.49 11.46
N GLU A 251 -32.56 1.26 11.11
CA GLU A 251 -33.27 0.06 11.58
C GLU A 251 -33.21 -0.08 13.10
N GLU A 252 -32.05 0.16 13.72
CA GLU A 252 -31.89 0.18 15.17
C GLU A 252 -32.74 1.27 15.82
N GLN A 253 -32.76 2.47 15.25
CA GLN A 253 -33.64 3.56 15.71
C GLN A 253 -35.11 3.18 15.62
N ILE A 254 -35.55 2.57 14.52
CA ILE A 254 -36.93 2.10 14.34
C ILE A 254 -37.26 1.00 15.37
N ARG A 255 -36.34 0.07 15.63
CA ARG A 255 -36.51 -0.95 16.68
C ARG A 255 -36.64 -0.31 18.06
N GLY A 256 -35.77 0.66 18.39
CA GLY A 256 -35.85 1.42 19.62
C GLY A 256 -37.15 2.19 19.77
N GLN A 257 -37.60 2.88 18.71
CA GLN A 257 -38.89 3.57 18.67
C GLN A 257 -40.06 2.62 18.92
N ARG A 258 -40.08 1.44 18.27
CA ARG A 258 -41.12 0.42 18.49
C ARG A 258 -41.20 -0.02 19.95
N LEU A 259 -40.05 -0.27 20.57
CA LEU A 259 -40.01 -0.66 22.00
C LEU A 259 -40.54 0.45 22.91
N ILE A 260 -40.24 1.71 22.62
CA ILE A 260 -40.76 2.85 23.39
C ILE A 260 -42.28 2.97 23.22
N VAL A 261 -42.79 2.81 22.00
CA VAL A 261 -44.23 2.81 21.75
C VAL A 261 -44.92 1.70 22.52
N GLU A 262 -44.38 0.47 22.48
CA GLU A 262 -44.91 -0.67 23.24
C GLU A 262 -44.88 -0.41 24.76
N GLN A 263 -43.84 0.25 25.27
CA GLN A 263 -43.78 0.66 26.68
C GLN A 263 -44.83 1.74 27.02
N ILE A 264 -45.07 2.70 26.14
CA ILE A 264 -46.11 3.72 26.32
C ILE A 264 -47.49 3.07 26.35
N GLU A 265 -47.75 2.12 25.44
CA GLU A 265 -48.99 1.35 25.39
C GLU A 265 -49.20 0.58 26.70
N LYS A 266 -48.22 -0.21 27.16
CA LYS A 266 -48.29 -0.92 28.46
C LYS A 266 -48.53 0.02 29.64
N ASN A 267 -47.81 1.14 29.70
CA ASN A 267 -48.01 2.14 30.76
C ASN A 267 -49.39 2.82 30.69
N SER A 268 -49.99 2.91 29.50
CA SER A 268 -51.34 3.44 29.32
C SER A 268 -52.40 2.42 29.77
N GLU A 269 -52.21 1.15 29.46
CA GLU A 269 -53.05 0.04 29.93
C GLU A 269 -53.01 -0.08 31.45
N GLU A 270 -51.82 -0.05 32.05
CA GLU A 270 -51.65 -0.06 33.52
C GLU A 270 -52.37 1.13 34.18
N ARG A 271 -52.28 2.32 33.58
CA ARG A 271 -53.02 3.50 34.06
C ARG A 271 -54.52 3.32 33.95
N SER A 272 -55.02 2.72 32.87
CA SER A 272 -56.44 2.39 32.71
C SER A 272 -56.90 1.44 33.82
N LEU A 273 -56.15 0.35 34.06
CA LEU A 273 -56.46 -0.62 35.11
C LEU A 273 -56.45 0.01 36.50
N GLN A 274 -55.48 0.89 36.80
CA GLN A 274 -55.45 1.61 38.08
C GLN A 274 -56.64 2.56 38.26
N ASN A 275 -57.07 3.22 37.18
CA ASN A 275 -58.26 4.07 37.21
C ASN A 275 -59.51 3.23 37.45
N GLU A 276 -59.66 2.09 36.77
CA GLU A 276 -60.77 1.16 37.01
C GLU A 276 -60.79 0.64 38.46
N GLN A 277 -59.63 0.33 39.04
CA GLN A 277 -59.53 -0.07 40.45
C GLN A 277 -60.01 1.05 41.39
N ARG A 278 -59.59 2.30 41.16
CA ARG A 278 -60.05 3.46 41.94
C ARG A 278 -61.55 3.70 41.77
N GLU A 279 -62.09 3.51 40.57
CA GLU A 279 -63.54 3.58 40.31
C GLU A 279 -64.30 2.49 41.07
N GLN A 280 -63.78 1.27 41.13
CA GLN A 280 -64.37 0.21 41.94
C GLN A 280 -64.32 0.52 43.45
N GLU A 281 -63.20 1.06 43.94
CA GLU A 281 -63.05 1.47 45.33
C GLU A 281 -64.01 2.62 45.70
N THR A 282 -64.09 3.64 44.86
CA THR A 282 -65.05 4.75 45.03
C THR A 282 -66.48 4.25 45.01
N GLN A 283 -66.85 3.34 44.10
CA GLN A 283 -68.18 2.72 44.11
C GLN A 283 -68.44 1.93 45.40
N ARG A 284 -67.45 1.20 45.94
CA ARG A 284 -67.58 0.50 47.23
C ARG A 284 -67.79 1.46 48.39
N VAL A 285 -67.04 2.57 48.42
CA VAL A 285 -67.18 3.62 49.44
C VAL A 285 -68.55 4.29 49.35
N LEU A 286 -69.01 4.61 48.13
CA LEU A 286 -70.36 5.19 47.93
C LEU A 286 -71.45 4.24 48.44
N ARG A 287 -71.40 2.96 48.09
CA ARG A 287 -72.36 1.96 48.60
C ARG A 287 -72.34 1.86 50.12
N TYR A 288 -71.16 1.96 50.74
CA TYR A 288 -71.02 1.94 52.19
C TYR A 288 -71.62 3.21 52.83
N LEU A 289 -71.40 4.38 52.22
CA LEU A 289 -72.01 5.63 52.67
C LEU A 289 -73.54 5.59 52.53
N ASP A 290 -74.06 5.03 51.44
CA ASP A 290 -75.51 4.87 51.24
C ASP A 290 -76.11 3.97 52.33
N GLN A 291 -75.44 2.85 52.67
CA GLN A 291 -75.86 1.98 53.78
C GLN A 291 -75.88 2.71 55.13
N LEU A 292 -74.85 3.51 55.41
CA LEU A 292 -74.78 4.29 56.64
C LEU A 292 -75.90 5.34 56.69
N GLN A 293 -76.19 6.00 55.57
CA GLN A 293 -77.30 6.94 55.46
C GLN A 293 -78.65 6.25 55.69
N GLU A 294 -78.86 5.05 55.14
CA GLU A 294 -80.07 4.26 55.41
C GLU A 294 -80.20 3.87 56.90
N GLU A 295 -79.10 3.50 57.55
CA GLU A 295 -79.07 3.19 58.98
C GLU A 295 -79.39 4.43 59.83
N ASP A 296 -78.78 5.58 59.52
CA ASP A 296 -79.07 6.87 60.17
C ASP A 296 -80.55 7.26 60.02
N MET A 297 -81.14 7.07 58.83
CA MET A 297 -82.56 7.32 58.60
C MET A 297 -83.46 6.39 59.41
N ARG A 298 -83.13 5.09 59.49
CA ARG A 298 -83.85 4.13 60.35
C ARG A 298 -83.75 4.48 61.82
N ASP A 299 -82.61 4.99 62.27
CA ASP A 299 -82.41 5.44 63.65
C ASP A 299 -83.22 6.70 63.97
N LEU A 300 -83.31 7.64 63.04
CA LEU A 300 -84.20 8.80 63.16
C LEU A 300 -85.67 8.38 63.24
N GLU A 301 -86.10 7.43 62.42
CA GLU A 301 -87.46 6.87 62.45
C GLU A 301 -87.74 6.18 63.80
N ARG A 302 -86.81 5.36 64.30
CA ARG A 302 -86.91 4.72 65.63
C ARG A 302 -87.07 5.76 66.74
N ARG A 303 -86.23 6.79 66.76
CA ARG A 303 -86.32 7.90 67.72
C ARG A 303 -87.66 8.63 67.63
N ARG A 304 -88.19 8.83 66.42
CA ARG A 304 -89.49 9.47 66.22
C ARG A 304 -90.64 8.61 66.76
N VAL A 305 -90.61 7.30 66.52
CA VAL A 305 -91.60 6.36 67.06
C VAL A 305 -91.53 6.33 68.60
N GLU A 306 -90.34 6.28 69.17
CA GLU A 306 -90.13 6.35 70.64
C GLU A 306 -90.64 7.67 71.22
N GLN A 307 -90.36 8.80 70.57
CA GLN A 307 -90.90 10.11 70.97
C GLN A 307 -92.43 10.12 70.98
N VAL A 308 -93.09 9.57 69.95
CA VAL A 308 -94.55 9.48 69.90
C VAL A 308 -95.09 8.58 71.02
N ARG A 309 -94.44 7.43 71.30
CA ARG A 309 -94.82 6.55 72.41
C ARG A 309 -94.75 7.28 73.75
N ILE A 310 -93.62 7.93 74.04
CA ILE A 310 -93.45 8.73 75.27
C ILE A 310 -94.50 9.84 75.36
N GLN A 311 -94.81 10.53 74.25
CA GLN A 311 -95.87 11.53 74.22
C GLN A 311 -97.24 10.93 74.55
N THR A 312 -97.60 9.77 74.00
CA THR A 312 -98.87 9.10 74.31
C THR A 312 -98.95 8.66 75.78
N GLU A 313 -97.84 8.18 76.35
CA GLU A 313 -97.75 7.81 77.77
C GLU A 313 -97.91 9.02 78.69
N ILE A 314 -97.27 10.16 78.35
CA ILE A 314 -97.44 11.43 79.07
C ILE A 314 -98.89 11.91 79.00
N MET A 315 -99.54 11.83 77.83
CA MET A 315 -100.94 12.21 77.67
C MET A 315 -101.86 11.35 78.54
N HIS A 316 -101.67 10.03 78.57
CA HIS A 316 -102.43 9.13 79.44
C HIS A 316 -102.22 9.45 80.94
N CYS A 317 -100.98 9.69 81.37
CA CYS A 317 -100.68 10.09 82.76
C CYS A 317 -101.31 11.45 83.12
N ASN A 318 -101.27 12.42 82.21
CA ASN A 318 -101.88 13.73 82.41
C ASN A 318 -103.41 13.64 82.50
N GLU A 319 -104.02 12.79 81.67
CA GLU A 319 -105.46 12.57 81.70
C GLU A 319 -105.92 11.87 82.99
N ALA A 320 -105.17 10.86 83.46
CA ALA A 320 -105.41 10.23 84.75
C ALA A 320 -105.23 11.22 85.93
N ASN A 321 -104.23 12.10 85.87
CA ASN A 321 -104.04 13.15 86.86
C ASN A 321 -105.19 14.18 86.84
N ARG A 322 -105.71 14.54 85.66
CA ARG A 322 -106.85 15.44 85.51
C ARG A 322 -108.12 14.85 86.12
N GLN A 323 -108.41 13.57 85.85
CA GLN A 323 -109.54 12.87 86.45
C GLN A 323 -109.42 12.83 87.99
N ARG A 324 -108.22 12.56 88.50
CA ARG A 324 -107.95 12.57 89.95
C ARG A 324 -108.15 13.95 90.59
N GLN A 325 -107.81 15.03 89.88
CA GLN A 325 -108.09 16.40 90.33
C GLN A 325 -109.59 16.72 90.31
N GLU A 326 -110.33 16.25 89.31
CA GLU A 326 -111.78 16.40 89.23
C GLU A 326 -112.47 15.67 90.39
N GLU A 327 -112.04 14.44 90.73
CA GLU A 327 -112.52 13.69 91.90
C GLU A 327 -112.25 14.43 93.23
N ILE A 328 -111.08 15.03 93.40
CA ILE A 328 -110.75 15.84 94.59
C ILE A 328 -111.67 17.07 94.67
N ARG A 329 -111.91 17.76 93.55
CA ARG A 329 -112.83 18.91 93.51
C ARG A 329 -114.27 18.53 93.84
N GLU A 330 -114.73 17.36 93.41
CA GLU A 330 -116.06 16.86 93.80
C GLU A 330 -116.14 16.53 95.29
N GLN A 331 -115.07 15.98 95.87
CA GLN A 331 -114.97 15.75 97.32
C GLN A 331 -114.93 17.06 98.11
N GLU A 332 -114.22 18.09 97.62
CA GLU A 332 -114.20 19.44 98.19
C GLU A 332 -115.60 20.08 98.15
N ARG A 333 -116.32 19.99 97.02
CA ARG A 333 -117.71 20.49 96.93
C ARG A 333 -118.65 19.83 97.96
N LEU A 334 -118.52 18.52 98.16
CA LEU A 334 -119.30 17.79 99.16
C LEU A 334 -118.89 18.17 100.59
N ALA A 335 -117.61 18.47 100.82
CA ALA A 335 -117.12 18.96 102.11
C ALA A 335 -117.60 20.40 102.40
N ASP A 336 -117.62 21.26 101.38
CA ASP A 336 -118.08 22.65 101.48
C ASP A 336 -119.59 22.74 101.79
N GLN A 337 -120.40 21.88 101.17
CA GLN A 337 -121.83 21.78 101.50
C GLN A 337 -122.06 21.40 102.97
N ARG A 338 -121.28 20.43 103.49
CA ARG A 338 -121.31 20.03 104.90
C ARG A 338 -120.79 21.13 105.83
N ALA A 339 -119.80 21.90 105.39
CA ALA A 339 -119.27 23.04 106.14
C ALA A 339 -120.25 24.22 106.17
N LEU A 340 -121.00 24.48 105.09
CA LEU A 340 -122.04 25.52 105.04
C LEU A 340 -123.20 25.21 106.00
N GLU A 341 -123.64 23.95 106.06
CA GLU A 341 -124.67 23.51 107.00
C GLU A 341 -124.21 23.61 108.47
N TYR A 342 -122.90 23.45 108.73
CA TYR A 342 -122.29 23.62 110.04
C TYR A 342 -122.10 25.11 110.40
N THR A 343 -121.69 25.96 109.45
CA THR A 343 -121.51 27.40 109.67
C THR A 343 -122.83 28.13 109.85
N GLN A 344 -123.91 27.78 109.14
CA GLN A 344 -125.23 28.39 109.37
C GLN A 344 -125.75 28.16 110.79
N LYS A 345 -125.45 27.00 111.39
CA LYS A 345 -125.80 26.68 112.80
C LYS A 345 -124.88 27.37 113.81
N LYS A 346 -123.68 27.81 113.40
CA LYS A 346 -122.68 28.51 114.21
C LYS A 346 -122.85 30.03 114.16
N MET A 347 -123.14 30.60 112.99
CA MET A 347 -123.37 32.04 112.77
C MET A 347 -124.59 32.58 113.55
N ALA A 348 -125.64 31.75 113.72
CA ALA A 348 -126.77 32.08 114.58
C ALA A 348 -126.41 32.23 116.07
N ARG A 349 -125.24 31.70 116.49
CA ARG A 349 -124.73 31.78 117.87
C ARG A 349 -123.59 32.82 118.02
N GLU A 350 -123.03 33.32 116.92
CA GLU A 350 -121.88 34.26 116.92
C GLU A 350 -122.29 35.72 116.64
N ILE A 351 -123.46 35.97 116.04
CA ILE A 351 -124.04 37.34 115.92
C ILE A 351 -124.24 38.00 117.30
N GLU A 352 -124.54 37.21 118.32
CA GLU A 352 -124.69 37.67 119.71
C GLU A 352 -123.35 37.95 120.41
N PHE A 353 -122.22 37.48 119.88
CA PHE A 353 -120.88 37.56 120.50
C PHE A 353 -119.90 38.49 119.75
N GLU A 354 -120.10 38.74 118.44
CA GLU A 354 -119.18 39.54 117.61
C GLU A 354 -119.37 41.06 117.72
N ALA A 355 -120.48 41.55 118.25
CA ALA A 355 -120.66 42.99 118.53
C ALA A 355 -119.69 43.50 119.61
N GLU A 356 -119.19 42.62 120.50
CA GLU A 356 -118.33 43.01 121.62
C GLU A 356 -116.81 42.93 121.32
N GLN A 357 -116.35 42.11 120.38
CA GLN A 357 -114.91 41.84 120.18
C GLN A 357 -114.25 42.57 118.99
N ALA A 358 -115.01 43.18 118.08
CA ALA A 358 -114.47 43.86 116.89
C ALA A 358 -113.64 45.13 117.18
N ARG A 359 -113.61 45.63 118.42
CA ARG A 359 -112.80 46.79 118.81
C ARG A 359 -111.33 46.47 119.18
N ILE A 360 -110.97 45.20 119.37
CA ILE A 360 -109.65 44.82 119.94
C ILE A 360 -108.66 44.25 118.89
N ARG A 361 -109.13 43.82 117.70
CA ARG A 361 -108.29 43.09 116.73
C ARG A 361 -107.43 43.95 115.79
N LYS A 362 -107.63 45.27 115.70
CA LYS A 362 -106.88 46.16 114.78
C LYS A 362 -105.44 46.48 115.21
N GLU A 363 -105.00 46.08 116.40
CA GLU A 363 -103.67 46.44 116.93
C GLU A 363 -102.57 45.37 116.76
N LYS A 364 -102.89 44.13 116.35
CA LYS A 364 -101.91 43.02 116.35
C LYS A 364 -101.43 42.52 114.98
N GLU A 365 -101.91 43.11 113.88
CA GLU A 365 -101.50 42.73 112.52
C GLU A 365 -100.13 43.32 112.09
N MET A 366 -99.51 44.19 112.90
CA MET A 366 -98.21 44.79 112.57
C MET A 366 -96.99 43.94 112.94
N GLU A 367 -97.14 42.80 113.64
CA GLU A 367 -95.99 42.03 114.14
C GLU A 367 -95.57 40.84 113.27
N THR A 368 -96.35 40.44 112.26
CA THR A 368 -96.01 39.31 111.37
C THR A 368 -95.19 39.69 110.13
N ALA A 369 -94.47 40.81 110.17
CA ALA A 369 -93.49 41.20 109.14
C ALA A 369 -92.05 40.75 109.47
N ARG A 370 -91.79 40.22 110.68
CA ARG A 370 -90.43 39.99 111.20
C ARG A 370 -89.81 38.63 110.84
N LEU A 371 -90.58 37.68 110.31
CA LEU A 371 -90.13 36.29 110.08
C LEU A 371 -89.61 36.00 108.65
N LEU A 372 -89.64 36.98 107.74
CA LEU A 372 -89.13 36.83 106.36
C LEU A 372 -87.66 37.26 106.20
N ALA A 373 -87.06 37.91 107.20
CA ALA A 373 -85.68 38.43 107.15
C ALA A 373 -84.58 37.41 107.49
N LEU A 374 -84.92 36.18 107.88
CA LEU A 374 -83.95 35.17 108.33
C LEU A 374 -83.48 34.23 107.21
N GLN A 375 -84.18 34.16 106.07
CA GLN A 375 -83.89 33.21 104.99
C GLN A 375 -82.88 33.74 103.94
N GLU A 376 -82.71 35.06 103.84
CA GLU A 376 -81.83 35.71 102.85
C GLU A 376 -80.34 35.49 103.14
N LYS A 377 -79.95 35.35 104.42
CA LYS A 377 -78.55 35.18 104.84
C LYS A 377 -77.95 33.81 104.56
N ALA A 378 -78.76 32.79 104.28
CA ALA A 378 -78.24 31.45 103.99
C ALA A 378 -77.68 31.31 102.57
N GLN A 379 -78.15 32.12 101.61
CA GLN A 379 -77.74 32.05 100.20
C GLN A 379 -76.42 32.78 99.92
N ASP A 380 -76.06 33.79 100.71
CA ASP A 380 -74.82 34.57 100.53
C ASP A 380 -73.54 33.78 100.88
N THR A 381 -73.62 32.82 101.80
CA THR A 381 -72.44 32.04 102.25
C THR A 381 -71.93 31.01 101.23
N GLN A 382 -72.76 30.59 100.26
CA GLN A 382 -72.35 29.71 99.16
C GLN A 382 -71.67 30.49 98.02
N ALA A 383 -72.10 31.73 97.76
CA ALA A 383 -71.52 32.60 96.73
C ALA A 383 -70.07 33.03 97.03
N GLU A 384 -69.73 33.21 98.31
CA GLU A 384 -68.36 33.58 98.74
C GLU A 384 -67.35 32.44 98.56
N GLN A 385 -67.77 31.18 98.68
CA GLN A 385 -66.88 30.01 98.52
C GLN A 385 -66.54 29.71 97.05
N ASP A 386 -67.44 30.01 96.12
CA ASP A 386 -67.20 29.87 94.68
C ASP A 386 -66.29 30.98 94.12
N ALA A 387 -66.35 32.18 94.69
CA ALA A 387 -65.46 33.29 94.34
C ALA A 387 -63.99 33.00 94.66
N VAL A 388 -63.69 32.28 95.76
CA VAL A 388 -62.32 31.90 96.15
C VAL A 388 -61.78 30.76 95.28
N ARG A 389 -62.63 29.77 94.92
CA ARG A 389 -62.27 28.68 93.99
C ARG A 389 -61.93 29.20 92.59
N ALA A 390 -62.68 30.18 92.09
CA ALA A 390 -62.42 30.80 90.78
C ALA A 390 -61.07 31.53 90.72
N ARG A 391 -60.65 32.21 91.80
CA ARG A 391 -59.34 32.91 91.85
C ARG A 391 -58.15 31.95 91.81
N HIS A 392 -58.23 30.82 92.51
CA HIS A 392 -57.17 29.80 92.44
C HIS A 392 -57.08 29.12 91.07
N ILE A 393 -58.22 28.86 90.40
CA ILE A 393 -58.23 28.30 89.04
C ILE A 393 -57.63 29.28 88.04
N GLN A 394 -57.94 30.57 88.16
CA GLN A 394 -57.36 31.63 87.33
C GLN A 394 -55.84 31.76 87.51
N GLU A 395 -55.33 31.73 88.75
CA GLU A 395 -53.88 31.76 89.00
C GLU A 395 -53.14 30.52 88.48
N MET A 396 -53.73 29.32 88.62
CA MET A 396 -53.13 28.08 88.12
C MET A 396 -53.12 28.04 86.58
N ALA A 397 -54.18 28.53 85.94
CA ALA A 397 -54.24 28.68 84.49
C ALA A 397 -53.21 29.71 83.98
N GLU A 398 -53.03 30.83 84.69
CA GLU A 398 -52.06 31.86 84.33
C GLU A 398 -50.60 31.40 84.50
N ARG A 399 -50.29 30.63 85.56
CA ARG A 399 -48.96 30.00 85.75
C ARG A 399 -48.69 28.95 84.66
N ALA A 400 -49.67 28.11 84.33
CA ALA A 400 -49.54 27.13 83.26
C ALA A 400 -49.36 27.80 81.88
N TRP A 401 -50.03 28.93 81.63
CA TRP A 401 -49.87 29.70 80.39
C TRP A 401 -48.48 30.34 80.28
N ARG A 402 -47.97 30.96 81.36
CA ARG A 402 -46.59 31.50 81.39
C ARG A 402 -45.54 30.40 81.20
N GLN A 403 -45.74 29.22 81.78
CA GLN A 403 -44.84 28.08 81.57
C GLN A 403 -44.85 27.60 80.12
N LYS A 404 -46.02 27.51 79.48
CA LYS A 404 -46.14 27.15 78.06
C LYS A 404 -45.46 28.18 77.14
N GLU A 405 -45.65 29.47 77.38
CA GLU A 405 -44.97 30.54 76.61
C GLU A 405 -43.44 30.44 76.72
N VAL A 406 -42.92 30.18 77.94
CA VAL A 406 -41.47 29.99 78.16
C VAL A 406 -40.96 28.73 77.46
N GLU A 407 -41.70 27.62 77.48
CA GLU A 407 -41.34 26.39 76.77
C GLU A 407 -41.36 26.55 75.25
N GLU A 408 -42.37 27.23 74.71
CA GLU A 408 -42.45 27.52 73.28
C GLU A 408 -41.33 28.46 72.83
N ALA A 409 -41.00 29.48 73.64
CA ALA A 409 -39.85 30.35 73.38
C ALA A 409 -38.53 29.58 73.39
N LYS A 410 -38.33 28.67 74.37
CA LYS A 410 -37.16 27.79 74.42
C LYS A 410 -37.06 26.88 73.19
N ARG A 411 -38.17 26.22 72.80
CA ARG A 411 -38.22 25.38 71.60
C ARG A 411 -37.90 26.16 70.32
N LYS A 412 -38.37 27.41 70.20
CA LYS A 412 -38.03 28.30 69.07
C LYS A 412 -36.54 28.65 69.05
N VAL A 413 -35.94 28.94 70.22
CA VAL A 413 -34.50 29.21 70.32
C VAL A 413 -33.67 27.97 69.98
N GLU A 414 -34.05 26.80 70.47
CA GLU A 414 -33.38 25.53 70.16
C GLU A 414 -33.48 25.17 68.68
N ALA A 415 -34.67 25.30 68.07
CA ALA A 415 -34.87 25.09 66.64
C ALA A 415 -34.04 26.06 65.79
N ASN A 416 -34.00 27.34 66.17
CA ASN A 416 -33.16 28.34 65.50
C ASN A 416 -31.66 28.03 65.65
N ALA A 417 -31.22 27.59 66.82
CA ALA A 417 -29.84 27.20 67.05
C ALA A 417 -29.44 25.96 66.21
N GLN A 418 -30.34 24.97 66.08
CA GLN A 418 -30.14 23.81 65.20
C GLN A 418 -30.04 24.24 63.73
N LEU A 419 -30.95 25.09 63.26
CA LEU A 419 -30.90 25.63 61.90
C LEU A 419 -29.60 26.42 61.63
N GLN A 420 -29.13 27.20 62.59
CA GLN A 420 -27.85 27.89 62.48
C GLN A 420 -26.67 26.92 62.40
N ARG A 421 -26.64 25.87 63.23
CA ARG A 421 -25.62 24.81 63.16
C ARG A 421 -25.61 24.11 61.81
N SER A 422 -26.77 23.66 61.33
CA SER A 422 -26.88 23.04 60.00
C SER A 422 -26.48 23.99 58.87
N ARG A 423 -26.77 25.29 58.98
CA ARG A 423 -26.32 26.29 58.00
C ARG A 423 -24.80 26.44 58.01
N LEU A 424 -24.17 26.46 59.19
CA LEU A 424 -22.71 26.52 59.31
C LEU A 424 -22.05 25.25 58.76
N GLU A 425 -22.62 24.07 59.03
CA GLU A 425 -22.16 22.79 58.46
C GLU A 425 -22.29 22.80 56.93
N GLN A 426 -23.41 23.30 56.38
CA GLN A 426 -23.57 23.44 54.93
C GLN A 426 -22.57 24.40 54.31
N VAL A 427 -22.26 25.51 54.97
CA VAL A 427 -21.23 26.46 54.53
C VAL A 427 -19.86 25.79 54.55
N ALA A 428 -19.48 25.13 55.65
CA ALA A 428 -18.22 24.42 55.77
C ALA A 428 -18.07 23.31 54.72
N HIS A 429 -19.13 22.55 54.45
CA HIS A 429 -19.13 21.54 53.38
C HIS A 429 -18.95 22.16 51.99
N LYS A 430 -19.61 23.28 51.70
CA LYS A 430 -19.44 24.00 50.43
C LYS A 430 -18.03 24.56 50.29
N GLU A 431 -17.48 25.15 51.34
CA GLU A 431 -16.10 25.66 51.37
C GLU A 431 -15.09 24.54 51.15
N HIS A 432 -15.27 23.38 51.80
CA HIS A 432 -14.42 22.22 51.61
C HIS A 432 -14.52 21.67 50.18
N ALA A 433 -15.73 21.55 49.63
CA ALA A 433 -15.93 21.10 48.25
C ALA A 433 -15.25 22.05 47.24
N LEU A 434 -15.39 23.37 47.45
CA LEU A 434 -14.73 24.38 46.63
C LEU A 434 -13.20 24.28 46.75
N ALA A 435 -12.67 24.11 47.96
CA ALA A 435 -11.23 23.95 48.18
C ALA A 435 -10.69 22.70 47.48
N VAL A 436 -11.40 21.57 47.55
CA VAL A 436 -11.04 20.33 46.83
C VAL A 436 -11.07 20.54 45.32
N GLN A 437 -12.07 21.25 44.79
CA GLN A 437 -12.14 21.57 43.37
C GLN A 437 -10.98 22.44 42.92
N VAL A 438 -10.66 23.51 43.65
CA VAL A 438 -9.51 24.38 43.37
C VAL A 438 -8.19 23.59 43.39
N GLN A 439 -8.03 22.64 44.30
CA GLN A 439 -6.83 21.78 44.33
C GLN A 439 -6.76 20.86 43.11
N ARG A 440 -7.88 20.23 42.71
CA ARG A 440 -7.93 19.42 41.48
C ARG A 440 -7.57 20.24 40.25
N ASP A 441 -8.12 21.45 40.13
CA ASP A 441 -7.83 22.35 39.01
C ASP A 441 -6.34 22.75 38.98
N ARG A 442 -5.73 22.98 40.15
CA ARG A 442 -4.28 23.22 40.28
C ARG A 442 -3.46 22.01 39.84
N ASP A 443 -3.79 20.82 40.32
CA ASP A 443 -3.07 19.59 39.96
C ASP A 443 -3.21 19.27 38.46
N GLU A 444 -4.35 19.57 37.86
CA GLU A 444 -4.56 19.46 36.41
C GLU A 444 -3.73 20.49 35.65
N PHE A 445 -3.73 21.75 36.10
CA PHE A 445 -2.92 22.81 35.53
C PHE A 445 -1.42 22.49 35.59
N GLU A 446 -0.93 22.00 36.74
CA GLU A 446 0.46 21.58 36.91
C GLU A 446 0.82 20.38 36.02
N ARG A 447 -0.09 19.41 35.87
CA ARG A 447 0.09 18.29 34.92
C ARG A 447 0.19 18.78 33.48
N VAL A 448 -0.67 19.70 33.07
CA VAL A 448 -0.63 20.31 31.73
C VAL A 448 0.67 21.08 31.52
N LEU A 449 1.09 21.90 32.48
CA LEU A 449 2.38 22.61 32.42
C LEU A 449 3.57 21.65 32.35
N GLY A 450 3.55 20.57 33.13
CA GLY A 450 4.57 19.53 33.09
C GLY A 450 4.65 18.86 31.71
N ALA A 451 3.50 18.51 31.13
CA ALA A 451 3.42 17.96 29.77
C ALA A 451 3.95 18.95 28.71
N GLN A 452 3.58 20.23 28.81
CA GLN A 452 4.07 21.28 27.91
C GLN A 452 5.59 21.46 28.01
N ARG A 453 6.15 21.49 29.23
CA ARG A 453 7.61 21.56 29.43
C ARG A 453 8.34 20.37 28.81
N LEU A 454 7.83 19.15 29.02
CA LEU A 454 8.40 17.95 28.41
C LEU A 454 8.32 17.98 26.89
N GLN A 455 7.23 18.51 26.33
CA GLN A 455 7.07 18.67 24.88
C GLN A 455 8.08 19.67 24.31
N ILE A 456 8.23 20.83 24.96
CA ILE A 456 9.23 21.84 24.58
C ILE A 456 10.65 21.26 24.66
N GLU A 457 10.97 20.49 25.69
CA GLU A 457 12.29 19.84 25.80
C GLU A 457 12.53 18.80 24.71
N LYS A 458 11.52 18.00 24.35
CA LYS A 458 11.61 17.05 23.24
C LYS A 458 11.84 17.76 21.92
N GLU A 459 11.04 18.78 21.61
CA GLU A 459 11.19 19.59 20.41
C GLU A 459 12.55 20.27 20.35
N ARG A 460 13.05 20.78 21.48
CA ARG A 460 14.40 21.34 21.59
C ARG A 460 15.48 20.30 21.29
N LYS A 461 15.39 19.10 21.87
CA LYS A 461 16.34 18.00 21.59
C LYS A 461 16.31 17.58 20.12
N GLU A 462 15.13 17.46 19.52
CA GLU A 462 15.00 17.17 18.09
C GLU A 462 15.59 18.30 17.22
N ALA A 463 15.36 19.56 17.58
CA ALA A 463 15.92 20.70 16.87
C ALA A 463 17.46 20.73 16.97
N GLU A 464 18.02 20.43 18.15
CA GLU A 464 19.46 20.30 18.39
C GLU A 464 20.06 19.14 17.56
N GLN A 465 19.40 17.98 17.50
CA GLN A 465 19.82 16.85 16.65
C GLN A 465 19.79 17.23 15.17
N ARG A 466 18.70 17.85 14.68
CA ARG A 466 18.60 18.31 13.30
C ARG A 466 19.67 19.36 12.98
N ALA A 467 19.97 20.26 13.91
CA ALA A 467 21.03 21.24 13.75
C ALA A 467 22.42 20.58 13.71
N ALA A 468 22.67 19.57 14.56
CA ALA A 468 23.91 18.80 14.55
C ALA A 468 24.10 18.05 13.21
N LEU A 469 23.05 17.39 12.70
CA LEU A 469 23.10 16.74 11.38
C LEU A 469 23.38 17.74 10.26
N ARG A 470 22.75 18.92 10.28
CA ARG A 470 23.05 19.98 9.30
C ARG A 470 24.50 20.46 9.38
N ARG A 471 25.06 20.60 10.59
CA ARG A 471 26.48 20.95 10.77
C ARG A 471 27.41 19.86 10.23
N ALA A 472 27.15 18.59 10.57
CA ALA A 472 27.93 17.46 10.07
C ALA A 472 27.91 17.40 8.53
N HIS A 473 26.73 17.53 7.93
CA HIS A 473 26.59 17.58 6.47
C HIS A 473 27.32 18.78 5.86
N ALA A 474 27.27 19.96 6.49
CA ALA A 474 28.02 21.13 6.02
C ALA A 474 29.54 20.94 6.13
N GLU A 475 30.02 20.26 7.18
CA GLU A 475 31.42 19.89 7.35
C GLU A 475 31.89 18.88 6.29
N GLU A 476 31.05 17.89 5.97
CA GLU A 476 31.30 16.90 4.92
C GLU A 476 31.37 17.57 3.54
N LEU A 477 30.46 18.49 3.23
CA LEU A 477 30.54 19.28 1.99
C LEU A 477 31.83 20.11 1.93
N ARG A 478 32.22 20.74 3.05
CA ARG A 478 33.50 21.47 3.13
C ARG A 478 34.70 20.54 2.97
N HIS A 479 34.60 19.29 3.41
CA HIS A 479 35.64 18.27 3.19
C HIS A 479 35.72 17.91 1.70
N GLN A 480 34.59 17.57 1.07
CA GLN A 480 34.53 17.25 -0.36
C GLN A 480 35.05 18.39 -1.24
N VAL A 481 34.71 19.64 -0.92
CA VAL A 481 35.24 20.80 -1.64
C VAL A 481 36.76 20.91 -1.48
N ARG A 482 37.30 20.68 -0.28
CA ARG A 482 38.75 20.69 -0.04
C ARG A 482 39.46 19.55 -0.78
N GLU A 483 38.91 18.34 -0.78
CA GLU A 483 39.45 17.20 -1.52
C GLU A 483 39.45 17.46 -3.03
N HIS A 484 38.34 17.96 -3.56
CA HIS A 484 38.24 18.31 -4.98
C HIS A 484 39.21 19.43 -5.35
N GLN A 485 39.37 20.46 -4.52
CA GLN A 485 40.38 21.50 -4.71
C GLN A 485 41.81 20.92 -4.70
N GLN A 486 42.11 19.99 -3.78
CA GLN A 486 43.41 19.32 -3.74
C GLN A 486 43.65 18.47 -4.99
N GLN A 487 42.64 17.74 -5.48
CA GLN A 487 42.71 16.98 -6.72
C GLN A 487 42.99 17.91 -7.92
N GLN A 488 42.29 19.03 -8.03
CA GLN A 488 42.56 20.01 -9.09
C GLN A 488 43.97 20.60 -9.01
N VAL A 489 44.48 20.86 -7.80
CA VAL A 489 45.87 21.30 -7.62
C VAL A 489 46.84 20.21 -8.07
N GLN A 490 46.59 18.95 -7.70
CA GLN A 490 47.41 17.81 -8.10
C GLN A 490 47.41 17.60 -9.62
N GLU A 491 46.24 17.67 -10.26
CA GLU A 491 46.11 17.61 -11.72
C GLU A 491 46.88 18.74 -12.39
N ARG A 492 46.76 19.98 -11.87
CA ARG A 492 47.55 21.11 -12.37
C ARG A 492 49.04 20.84 -12.21
N THR A 493 49.51 20.42 -11.05
CA THR A 493 50.93 20.09 -10.85
C THR A 493 51.40 18.98 -11.79
N ALA A 494 50.59 17.95 -12.01
CA ALA A 494 50.90 16.87 -12.95
C ALA A 494 51.02 17.39 -14.39
N THR A 495 50.09 18.25 -14.85
CA THR A 495 50.20 18.87 -16.19
C THR A 495 51.44 19.75 -16.34
N PHE A 496 51.83 20.49 -15.29
CA PHE A 496 53.07 21.28 -15.29
C PHE A 496 54.31 20.38 -15.29
N GLU A 497 54.30 19.29 -14.55
CA GLU A 497 55.39 18.30 -14.54
C GLU A 497 55.54 17.60 -15.90
N GLU A 498 54.44 17.22 -16.54
CA GLU A 498 54.43 16.69 -17.92
C GLU A 498 54.98 17.73 -18.92
N GLY A 499 54.56 18.99 -18.78
CA GLY A 499 55.12 20.09 -19.58
C GLY A 499 56.62 20.27 -19.38
N ARG A 500 57.10 20.17 -18.14
CA ARG A 500 58.54 20.23 -17.81
C ARG A 500 59.30 19.04 -18.41
N ARG A 501 58.76 17.82 -18.32
CA ARG A 501 59.34 16.62 -18.94
C ARG A 501 59.46 16.76 -20.46
N LEU A 502 58.41 17.27 -21.13
CA LEU A 502 58.44 17.53 -22.57
C LEU A 502 59.51 18.56 -22.95
N GLN A 503 59.70 19.60 -22.14
CA GLN A 503 60.78 20.59 -22.34
C GLN A 503 62.16 19.97 -22.15
N GLU A 504 62.35 19.14 -21.12
CA GLU A 504 63.61 18.41 -20.87
C GLU A 504 63.92 17.44 -22.01
N GLU A 505 62.92 16.68 -22.50
CA GLU A 505 63.07 15.80 -23.68
C GLU A 505 63.41 16.59 -24.95
N ALA A 506 62.75 17.74 -25.18
CA ALA A 506 63.05 18.62 -26.30
C ALA A 506 64.47 19.21 -26.21
N ALA A 507 64.93 19.58 -25.01
CA ALA A 507 66.28 20.06 -24.76
C ALA A 507 67.31 18.96 -25.03
N GLN A 508 67.11 17.74 -24.50
CA GLN A 508 67.96 16.58 -24.80
C GLN A 508 68.00 16.28 -26.30
N ARG A 509 66.86 16.39 -27.01
CA ARG A 509 66.79 16.20 -28.46
C ARG A 509 67.59 17.27 -29.21
N ARG A 510 67.52 18.54 -28.76
CA ARG A 510 68.35 19.64 -29.30
C ARG A 510 69.83 19.41 -29.05
N GLU A 511 70.22 18.97 -27.86
CA GLU A 511 71.62 18.62 -27.55
C GLU A 511 72.14 17.46 -28.40
N ARG A 512 71.34 16.39 -28.57
CA ARG A 512 71.68 15.27 -29.48
C ARG A 512 71.86 15.75 -30.92
N MET A 513 70.97 16.62 -31.41
CA MET A 513 71.07 17.21 -32.74
C MET A 513 72.29 18.13 -32.89
N ASN A 514 72.62 18.93 -31.86
CA ASN A 514 73.79 19.78 -31.86
C ASN A 514 75.09 18.96 -31.80
N ALA A 515 75.11 17.86 -31.04
CA ALA A 515 76.24 16.93 -31.02
C ALA A 515 76.43 16.23 -32.39
N LEU A 516 75.35 15.79 -33.03
CA LEU A 516 75.39 15.27 -34.41
C LEU A 516 75.86 16.32 -35.42
N LYS A 517 75.39 17.56 -35.31
CA LYS A 517 75.87 18.68 -36.16
C LYS A 517 77.36 18.94 -35.95
N ARG A 518 77.86 18.91 -34.70
CA ARG A 518 79.29 19.06 -34.40
C ARG A 518 80.10 17.92 -35.02
N LYS A 519 79.69 16.66 -34.85
CA LYS A 519 80.33 15.51 -35.49
C LYS A 519 80.36 15.63 -37.01
N LYS A 520 79.26 16.05 -37.64
CA LYS A 520 79.23 16.29 -39.10
C LYS A 520 80.11 17.45 -39.55
N LEU A 521 80.27 18.50 -38.74
CA LEU A 521 81.19 19.59 -39.03
C LEU A 521 82.66 19.18 -38.85
N GLU A 522 82.95 18.27 -37.92
CA GLU A 522 84.26 17.64 -37.75
C GLU A 522 84.59 16.68 -38.89
N GLU A 523 83.60 15.93 -39.41
CA GLU A 523 83.75 15.06 -40.59
C GLU A 523 83.94 15.84 -41.91
N LEU A 524 83.61 17.13 -41.94
CA LEU A 524 83.77 18.03 -43.09
C LEU A 524 85.08 18.83 -43.06
N ARG A 525 85.86 18.74 -41.97
CA ARG A 525 87.22 19.27 -41.87
C ARG A 525 88.21 18.15 -42.17
#